data_AF-A0A4Q1R5U4-F1
#
_entry.id   AF-A0A4Q1R5U4-F1
#
_cell.length_a   1.000
_cell.length_b   1.000
_cell.length_c   1.000
_cell.angle_alpha   90.00
_cell.angle_beta   90.00
_cell.angle_gamma   90.00
#
_symmetry.space_group_name_H-M   'P 1'
#
loop_
_entity.id
_entity.type
_entity.pdbx_description
1 polymer ?
#
loop_
_entity_poly.entity_id
_entity_poly.type
_entity_poly.pdbx_seq_one_letter_code
_entity_poly.pdbx_strand_id
1 'polypeptide(L)'
;MTGPAPAEGVRLTSLTSWTFTSEPDSGTGFGDVCQHLATTDGDTPRPEAELRLRVPAAAPQRPTAPQREALDRMAQGAVALPQRLETGERTVAFHRGPLTAQPTHELPDPEEIRLTSPGEALIYLEEYGVFDTAYAAAFTAGRLLALADDGFRSALMEFRSAARTAVRRLASHPQLAGRTVSARELTAPLAFEAFDRMLLDDDGARFTRAVDGAGPDLRAGRRRSVATGARRTSADPRALLAEPGVAEALTRAAADEFRTVTAWLDRLRRLEMLGLEHLVPDGRALPPESIRFAYADPCWIRAAVDGALSIGVGHALDADLNKLATTGGPVPACAVLLHSELVPNWPRTIVTAYSGSTAVEPLRSAVYGTDTQLLLYPRLIDRFELAEPPRGICFGIGDVGTIELREISGDCIGYPKGEFPPPPPADDSRFRRFLRPGGRDVLNVHGSGDALVPALSAAHGVARISSAQFALQLINAPQVQTFSRP
;
A
#
# COMPACT_ATOMS: atom_id res chain seq x y z
N MET A 1 -27.80 2.54 -49.33
CA MET A 1 -27.00 1.79 -50.32
C MET A 1 -27.73 0.49 -50.62
N THR A 2 -28.44 0.39 -51.74
CA THR A 2 -29.31 -0.75 -52.09
C THR A 2 -29.14 -1.19 -53.56
N GLY A 3 -28.04 -0.80 -54.20
CA GLY A 3 -27.69 -1.29 -55.53
C GLY A 3 -26.85 -2.57 -55.47
N PRO A 4 -26.97 -3.49 -56.44
CA PRO A 4 -26.09 -4.65 -56.56
C PRO A 4 -24.63 -4.21 -56.76
N ALA A 5 -23.69 -5.01 -56.27
CA ALA A 5 -22.25 -4.73 -56.42
C ALA A 5 -21.85 -4.71 -57.91
N PRO A 6 -20.97 -3.77 -58.35
CA PRO A 6 -20.55 -3.67 -59.74
C PRO A 6 -19.85 -4.94 -60.25
N ALA A 7 -20.16 -5.34 -61.49
CA ALA A 7 -19.59 -6.53 -62.14
C ALA A 7 -18.07 -6.45 -62.40
N GLU A 8 -17.52 -5.23 -62.43
CA GLU A 8 -16.09 -4.95 -62.68
C GLU A 8 -15.23 -5.00 -61.39
N GLY A 9 -15.85 -5.30 -60.24
CA GLY A 9 -15.18 -5.37 -58.94
C GLY A 9 -15.15 -4.02 -58.20
N VAL A 10 -14.85 -4.07 -56.90
CA VAL A 10 -14.75 -2.89 -56.03
C VAL A 10 -13.29 -2.64 -55.69
N ARG A 11 -12.77 -1.45 -55.97
CA ARG A 11 -11.47 -0.99 -55.47
C ARG A 11 -11.65 -0.35 -54.10
N LEU A 12 -11.11 -1.00 -53.07
CA LEU A 12 -11.03 -0.48 -51.70
C LEU A 12 -9.61 0.03 -51.44
N THR A 13 -9.49 1.29 -51.03
CA THR A 13 -8.23 1.85 -50.54
C THR A 13 -8.15 1.62 -49.04
N SER A 14 -7.24 0.75 -48.61
CA SER A 14 -6.93 0.59 -47.18
C SER A 14 -6.02 1.72 -46.73
N LEU A 15 -6.47 2.55 -45.79
CA LEU A 15 -5.67 3.65 -45.23
C LEU A 15 -4.76 3.18 -44.09
N THR A 16 -5.05 2.02 -43.49
CA THR A 16 -4.36 1.46 -42.32
C THR A 16 -4.34 -0.06 -42.41
N SER A 17 -3.18 -0.67 -42.15
CA SER A 17 -3.07 -2.12 -41.99
C SER A 17 -2.52 -2.47 -40.61
N TRP A 18 -3.06 -3.51 -40.00
CA TRP A 18 -2.53 -4.11 -38.78
C TRP A 18 -2.42 -5.62 -38.97
N THR A 19 -1.41 -6.18 -38.33
CA THR A 19 -1.18 -7.62 -38.24
C THR A 19 -1.22 -7.99 -36.77
N PHE A 20 -1.95 -9.05 -36.45
CA PHE A 20 -1.94 -9.65 -35.13
C PHE A 20 -1.73 -11.15 -35.27
N THR A 21 -1.09 -11.75 -34.28
CA THR A 21 -1.02 -13.21 -34.14
C THR A 21 -2.19 -13.61 -33.25
N SER A 22 -3.05 -14.47 -33.76
CA SER A 22 -4.03 -15.15 -32.91
C SER A 22 -3.35 -16.40 -32.36
N GLU A 23 -3.17 -16.47 -31.05
CA GLU A 23 -2.87 -17.73 -30.39
C GLU A 23 -4.16 -18.57 -30.37
N PRO A 24 -4.09 -19.91 -30.45
CA PRO A 24 -5.23 -20.75 -30.14
C PRO A 24 -5.74 -20.41 -28.74
N ASP A 25 -7.07 -20.37 -28.59
CA ASP A 25 -7.66 -20.19 -27.27
C ASP A 25 -7.22 -21.33 -26.35
N SER A 26 -6.62 -20.98 -25.21
CA SER A 26 -6.22 -21.94 -24.18
C SER A 26 -7.43 -22.52 -23.45
N GLY A 27 -8.60 -21.91 -23.62
CA GLY A 27 -9.84 -22.25 -22.92
C GLY A 27 -9.89 -21.70 -21.49
N THR A 28 -8.90 -20.89 -21.08
CA THR A 28 -8.83 -20.29 -19.74
C THR A 28 -9.08 -18.78 -19.85
N GLY A 29 -10.28 -18.34 -19.48
CA GLY A 29 -10.69 -16.94 -19.44
C GLY A 29 -10.45 -16.28 -18.08
N PHE A 30 -10.80 -14.99 -17.99
CA PHE A 30 -10.71 -14.21 -16.75
C PHE A 30 -11.43 -14.92 -15.58
N GLY A 31 -12.65 -15.38 -15.83
CA GLY A 31 -13.49 -16.06 -14.85
C GLY A 31 -12.87 -17.34 -14.34
N ASP A 32 -12.25 -18.14 -15.22
CA ASP A 32 -11.58 -19.37 -14.81
C ASP A 32 -10.41 -19.07 -13.89
N VAL A 33 -9.57 -18.07 -14.22
CA VAL A 33 -8.45 -17.67 -13.35
C VAL A 33 -8.98 -17.16 -12.00
N CYS A 34 -9.97 -16.27 -12.01
CA CYS A 34 -10.59 -15.77 -10.79
C CYS A 34 -11.25 -16.88 -9.93
N GLN A 35 -11.88 -17.87 -10.57
CA GLN A 35 -12.48 -19.02 -9.90
C GLN A 35 -11.41 -19.90 -9.26
N HIS A 36 -10.28 -20.13 -9.92
CA HIS A 36 -9.12 -20.84 -9.33
C HIS A 36 -8.51 -20.08 -8.14
N LEU A 37 -8.54 -18.75 -8.14
CA LEU A 37 -8.12 -17.95 -6.98
C LEU A 37 -9.08 -18.13 -5.78
N ALA A 38 -10.38 -18.27 -6.05
CA ALA A 38 -11.42 -18.35 -5.02
C ALA A 38 -11.73 -19.78 -4.53
N THR A 39 -11.42 -20.81 -5.32
CA THR A 39 -11.82 -22.19 -5.06
C THR A 39 -10.64 -23.16 -5.07
N THR A 40 -10.74 -24.28 -4.36
CA THR A 40 -9.68 -25.30 -4.28
C THR A 40 -9.69 -26.24 -5.48
N ASP A 41 -10.88 -26.56 -6.00
CA ASP A 41 -11.14 -27.56 -7.04
C ASP A 41 -12.05 -27.04 -8.17
N GLY A 42 -12.24 -25.72 -8.25
CA GLY A 42 -13.19 -25.08 -9.17
C GLY A 42 -14.53 -24.77 -8.51
N ASP A 43 -14.98 -25.54 -7.53
CA ASP A 43 -16.33 -25.40 -6.97
C ASP A 43 -16.33 -25.01 -5.49
N THR A 44 -15.42 -25.59 -4.70
CA THR A 44 -15.37 -25.44 -3.26
C THR A 44 -14.63 -24.15 -2.89
N PRO A 45 -15.28 -23.18 -2.19
CA PRO A 45 -14.60 -21.97 -1.74
C PRO A 45 -13.38 -22.30 -0.88
N ARG A 46 -12.26 -21.61 -1.12
CA ARG A 46 -11.04 -21.79 -0.34
C ARG A 46 -11.31 -21.48 1.14
N PRO A 47 -10.78 -22.29 2.07
CA PRO A 47 -10.82 -21.95 3.48
C PRO A 47 -10.17 -20.59 3.75
N GLU A 48 -10.69 -19.80 4.70
CA GLU A 48 -10.09 -18.51 5.09
C GLU A 48 -8.59 -18.64 5.40
N ALA A 49 -8.20 -19.75 6.00
CA ALA A 49 -6.82 -20.00 6.37
C ALA A 49 -5.88 -20.16 5.15
N GLU A 50 -6.40 -20.48 3.96
CA GLU A 50 -5.66 -20.46 2.69
C GLU A 50 -5.68 -19.09 2.01
N LEU A 51 -6.63 -18.22 2.34
CA LEU A 51 -6.68 -16.85 1.83
C LEU A 51 -5.80 -15.89 2.65
N ARG A 52 -5.33 -16.29 3.84
CA ARG A 52 -4.42 -15.49 4.66
C ARG A 52 -2.96 -15.63 4.22
N LEU A 53 -2.17 -14.54 4.38
CA LEU A 53 -0.73 -14.52 4.11
C LEU A 53 0.06 -15.31 5.17
N ARG A 54 0.17 -16.63 4.99
CA ARG A 54 0.97 -17.50 5.87
C ARG A 54 1.57 -18.66 5.09
N VAL A 55 2.70 -19.18 5.59
CA VAL A 55 3.29 -20.41 5.04
C VAL A 55 2.45 -21.62 5.50
N PRO A 56 1.99 -22.48 4.57
CA PRO A 56 1.34 -23.73 4.93
C PRO A 56 2.27 -24.61 5.78
N ALA A 57 1.77 -25.05 6.93
CA ALA A 57 2.50 -25.90 7.87
C ALA A 57 1.75 -27.22 8.09
N ALA A 58 2.47 -28.34 7.98
CA ALA A 58 1.92 -29.64 8.34
C ALA A 58 1.92 -29.80 9.87
N ALA A 59 0.73 -29.81 10.47
CA ALA A 59 0.58 -30.03 11.90
C ALA A 59 0.64 -31.54 12.22
N PRO A 60 1.44 -31.99 13.20
CA PRO A 60 1.38 -33.37 13.67
C PRO A 60 0.05 -33.63 14.40
N GLN A 61 -0.41 -34.88 14.42
CA GLN A 61 -1.70 -35.25 15.03
C GLN A 61 -1.81 -34.89 16.52
N ARG A 62 -0.69 -34.91 17.25
CA ARG A 62 -0.59 -34.53 18.66
C ARG A 62 0.65 -33.66 18.87
N PRO A 63 0.55 -32.35 18.67
CA PRO A 63 1.68 -31.45 18.83
C PRO A 63 2.06 -31.30 20.30
N THR A 64 3.37 -31.34 20.59
CA THR A 64 3.91 -30.97 21.90
C THR A 64 3.64 -29.48 22.19
N ALA A 65 3.85 -29.01 23.42
CA ALA A 65 3.67 -27.59 23.75
C ALA A 65 4.55 -26.66 22.87
N PRO A 66 5.87 -26.90 22.69
CA PRO A 66 6.69 -26.09 21.78
C PRO A 66 6.25 -26.17 20.31
N GLN A 67 5.74 -27.33 19.86
CA GLN A 67 5.21 -27.47 18.51
C GLN A 67 3.93 -26.66 18.31
N ARG A 68 3.03 -26.63 19.30
CA ARG A 68 1.82 -25.79 19.24
C ARG A 68 2.19 -24.31 19.14
N GLU A 69 3.09 -23.85 19.99
CA GLU A 69 3.57 -22.46 19.95
C GLU A 69 4.16 -22.10 18.58
N ALA A 70 5.00 -22.96 18.01
CA ALA A 70 5.57 -22.73 16.69
C ALA A 70 4.49 -22.68 15.59
N LEU A 71 3.53 -23.61 15.63
CA LEU A 71 2.40 -23.64 14.69
C LEU A 71 1.50 -22.41 14.83
N ASP A 72 1.26 -21.93 16.05
CA ASP A 72 0.45 -20.74 16.32
C ASP A 72 1.14 -19.47 15.77
N ARG A 73 2.46 -19.33 15.95
CA ARG A 73 3.24 -18.25 15.32
C ARG A 73 3.22 -18.32 13.80
N MET A 74 3.38 -19.51 13.23
CA MET A 74 3.30 -19.69 11.78
C MET A 74 1.90 -19.38 11.24
N ALA A 75 0.86 -19.71 12.01
CA ALA A 75 -0.52 -19.36 11.68
C ALA A 75 -0.80 -17.85 11.73
N GLN A 76 -0.01 -17.09 12.48
CA GLN A 76 -0.01 -15.62 12.48
C GLN A 76 0.81 -15.00 11.33
N GLY A 77 1.55 -15.83 10.57
CA GLY A 77 2.36 -15.40 9.43
C GLY A 77 3.86 -15.30 9.71
N ALA A 78 4.32 -15.75 10.89
CA ALA A 78 5.75 -15.81 11.18
C ALA A 78 6.43 -16.99 10.46
N VAL A 79 7.69 -16.80 10.09
CA VAL A 79 8.55 -17.82 9.50
C VAL A 79 9.74 -18.08 10.40
N ALA A 80 10.19 -19.32 10.47
CA ALA A 80 11.39 -19.70 11.20
C ALA A 80 12.61 -19.59 10.26
N LEU A 81 13.52 -18.67 10.56
CA LEU A 81 14.73 -18.45 9.76
C LEU A 81 15.98 -18.90 10.52
N PRO A 82 16.93 -19.56 9.85
CA PRO A 82 18.22 -19.86 10.46
C PRO A 82 18.96 -18.55 10.72
N GLN A 83 19.50 -18.41 11.93
CA GLN A 83 20.26 -17.24 12.37
C GLN A 83 21.66 -17.63 12.81
N ARG A 84 22.58 -16.68 12.67
CA ARG A 84 23.91 -16.77 13.26
C ARG A 84 24.13 -15.57 14.17
N LEU A 85 24.38 -15.84 15.44
CA LEU A 85 24.65 -14.81 16.43
C LEU A 85 26.05 -14.22 16.21
N GLU A 86 26.32 -13.06 16.80
CA GLU A 86 27.65 -12.41 16.75
C GLU A 86 28.76 -13.30 17.33
N THR A 87 28.41 -14.17 18.28
CA THR A 87 29.28 -15.20 18.87
C THR A 87 29.67 -16.31 17.89
N GLY A 88 29.00 -16.39 16.73
CA GLY A 88 29.17 -17.44 15.72
C GLY A 88 28.24 -18.65 15.89
N GLU A 89 27.48 -18.70 16.99
CA GLU A 89 26.51 -19.76 17.26
C GLU A 89 25.39 -19.77 16.23
N ARG A 90 24.93 -20.98 15.86
CA ARG A 90 23.81 -21.17 14.95
C ARG A 90 22.55 -21.40 15.77
N THR A 91 21.53 -20.60 15.52
CA THR A 91 20.22 -20.71 16.17
C THR A 91 19.11 -20.51 15.14
N VAL A 92 17.86 -20.54 15.59
CA VAL A 92 16.68 -20.18 14.81
C VAL A 92 16.01 -18.97 15.44
N ALA A 93 15.44 -18.10 14.62
CA ALA A 93 14.58 -17.03 15.10
C ALA A 93 13.28 -17.01 14.29
N PHE A 94 12.21 -16.63 14.96
CA PHE A 94 11.00 -16.23 14.27
C PHE A 94 11.23 -14.86 13.62
N HIS A 95 10.65 -14.70 12.44
CA HIS A 95 10.69 -13.46 11.69
C HIS A 95 9.35 -13.26 10.97
N ARG A 96 8.90 -12.01 10.87
CA ARG A 96 7.74 -11.61 10.08
C ARG A 96 7.97 -10.22 9.50
N GLY A 97 7.40 -10.00 8.32
CA GLY A 97 7.37 -8.70 7.67
C GLY A 97 6.29 -7.78 8.25
N PRO A 98 6.01 -6.65 7.59
CA PRO A 98 4.94 -5.72 7.98
C PRO A 98 3.52 -6.27 7.72
N LEU A 99 3.39 -7.39 7.02
CA LEU A 99 2.10 -8.00 6.67
C LEU A 99 1.91 -9.30 7.45
N THR A 100 0.78 -9.43 8.16
CA THR A 100 0.48 -10.58 9.04
C THR A 100 -0.83 -11.28 8.68
N ALA A 101 -0.93 -12.57 8.98
CA ALA A 101 -2.12 -13.38 8.71
C ALA A 101 -3.27 -13.11 9.69
N GLN A 102 -2.98 -12.45 10.82
CA GLN A 102 -3.94 -12.14 11.89
C GLN A 102 -3.67 -10.74 12.42
N PRO A 103 -4.67 -10.11 13.08
CA PRO A 103 -4.45 -8.84 13.78
C PRO A 103 -3.27 -8.96 14.74
N THR A 104 -2.38 -7.98 14.68
CA THR A 104 -1.19 -7.96 15.53
C THR A 104 -1.58 -7.71 16.97
N HIS A 105 -0.92 -8.40 17.91
CA HIS A 105 -1.07 -8.10 19.32
C HIS A 105 -0.51 -6.70 19.62
N GLU A 106 -1.22 -5.95 20.47
CA GLU A 106 -0.70 -4.68 20.97
C GLU A 106 0.55 -4.97 21.81
N LEU A 107 1.63 -4.25 21.53
CA LEU A 107 2.81 -4.34 22.37
C LEU A 107 2.54 -3.63 23.70
N PRO A 108 3.17 -4.08 24.80
CA PRO A 108 3.18 -3.31 26.03
C PRO A 108 3.63 -1.88 25.75
N ASP A 109 3.06 -0.91 26.47
CA ASP A 109 3.51 0.47 26.37
C ASP A 109 5.02 0.52 26.63
N PRO A 110 5.83 1.01 25.68
CA PRO A 110 7.27 0.99 25.84
C PRO A 110 7.66 1.99 26.94
N GLU A 111 8.64 1.63 27.77
CA GLU A 111 9.19 2.53 28.80
C GLU A 111 9.74 3.83 28.17
N GLU A 112 10.31 3.70 26.96
CA GLU A 112 10.72 4.84 26.14
C GLU A 112 9.81 5.02 24.92
N ILE A 113 9.62 6.29 24.54
CA ILE A 113 8.73 6.67 23.43
C ILE A 113 9.21 6.11 22.07
N ARG A 114 10.46 5.67 21.94
CA ARG A 114 11.05 5.19 20.67
C ARG A 114 12.11 4.13 20.90
N LEU A 115 12.36 3.34 19.87
CA LEU A 115 13.52 2.45 19.81
C LEU A 115 14.78 3.25 19.42
N THR A 116 15.90 3.01 20.09
CA THR A 116 17.21 3.62 19.77
C THR A 116 18.16 2.65 19.08
N SER A 117 17.96 1.36 19.29
CA SER A 117 18.78 0.29 18.75
C SER A 117 17.92 -0.89 18.28
N PRO A 118 18.41 -1.73 17.35
CA PRO A 118 17.68 -2.93 16.97
C PRO A 118 17.57 -3.94 18.12
N GLY A 119 18.50 -3.90 19.09
CA GLY A 119 18.51 -4.79 20.25
C GLY A 119 17.32 -4.56 21.20
N GLU A 120 16.88 -3.31 21.35
CA GLU A 120 15.67 -2.96 22.13
C GLU A 120 14.38 -3.52 21.52
N ALA A 121 14.42 -3.86 20.23
CA ALA A 121 13.28 -4.39 19.49
C ALA A 121 13.31 -5.92 19.36
N LEU A 122 14.32 -6.59 19.92
CA LEU A 122 14.39 -8.05 19.96
C LEU A 122 13.44 -8.57 21.04
N ILE A 123 12.58 -9.50 20.66
CA ILE A 123 11.69 -10.19 21.59
C ILE A 123 12.31 -11.54 21.92
N TYR A 124 12.66 -11.76 23.19
CA TYR A 124 13.18 -13.03 23.66
C TYR A 124 12.06 -13.90 24.23
N LEU A 125 11.91 -15.10 23.68
CA LEU A 125 10.91 -16.07 24.09
C LEU A 125 11.58 -17.02 25.09
N GLU A 126 11.62 -16.57 26.34
CA GLU A 126 12.41 -17.21 27.41
C GLU A 126 12.06 -18.69 27.60
N GLU A 127 10.78 -19.05 27.51
CA GLU A 127 10.31 -20.44 27.64
C GLU A 127 10.97 -21.40 26.63
N TYR A 128 11.33 -20.89 25.44
CA TYR A 128 11.83 -21.70 24.33
C TYR A 128 13.27 -21.38 23.94
N GLY A 129 13.87 -20.33 24.51
CA GLY A 129 15.24 -19.91 24.20
C GLY A 129 15.44 -19.41 22.77
N VAL A 130 14.40 -18.86 22.14
CA VAL A 130 14.42 -18.38 20.74
C VAL A 130 14.01 -16.91 20.67
N PHE A 131 14.48 -16.22 19.63
CA PHE A 131 14.15 -14.81 19.41
C PHE A 131 13.04 -14.66 18.37
N ASP A 132 12.23 -13.61 18.52
CA ASP A 132 11.48 -12.98 17.42
C ASP A 132 12.23 -11.70 17.02
N THR A 133 12.61 -11.66 15.75
CA THR A 133 13.46 -10.62 15.15
C THR A 133 12.68 -9.62 14.32
N ALA A 134 11.35 -9.71 14.27
CA ALA A 134 10.51 -8.92 13.37
C ALA A 134 10.75 -7.41 13.49
N TYR A 135 10.66 -6.87 14.71
CA TYR A 135 10.81 -5.42 14.93
C TYR A 135 12.27 -4.97 14.87
N ALA A 136 13.21 -5.80 15.31
CA ALA A 136 14.64 -5.54 15.14
C ALA A 136 15.03 -5.47 13.65
N ALA A 137 14.45 -6.35 12.82
CA ALA A 137 14.61 -6.33 11.38
C ALA A 137 13.92 -5.12 10.75
N ALA A 138 12.72 -4.74 11.19
CA ALA A 138 12.02 -3.54 10.75
C ALA A 138 12.86 -2.28 10.98
N PHE A 139 13.36 -2.12 12.20
CA PHE A 139 14.24 -1.03 12.60
C PHE A 139 15.51 -1.00 11.75
N THR A 140 16.13 -2.16 11.53
CA THR A 140 17.32 -2.28 10.69
C THR A 140 17.01 -1.91 9.23
N ALA A 141 15.88 -2.35 8.68
CA ALA A 141 15.44 -2.03 7.32
C ALA A 141 15.25 -0.52 7.14
N GLY A 142 14.54 0.13 8.07
CA GLY A 142 14.36 1.58 8.05
C GLY A 142 15.68 2.36 8.12
N ARG A 143 16.62 1.92 8.98
CA ARG A 143 17.97 2.49 9.07
C ARG A 143 18.73 2.35 7.75
N LEU A 144 18.71 1.16 7.14
CA LEU A 144 19.42 0.90 5.89
C LEU A 144 18.84 1.72 4.73
N LEU A 145 17.51 1.81 4.62
CA LEU A 145 16.84 2.68 3.65
C LEU A 145 17.24 4.14 3.82
N ALA A 146 17.29 4.63 5.06
CA ALA A 146 17.71 5.99 5.36
C ALA A 146 19.18 6.26 5.04
N LEU A 147 20.07 5.27 5.24
CA LEU A 147 21.48 5.39 4.89
C LEU A 147 21.72 5.36 3.38
N ALA A 148 20.88 4.64 2.63
CA ALA A 148 20.97 4.53 1.17
C ALA A 148 20.50 5.80 0.43
N ASP A 149 19.68 6.64 1.07
CA ASP A 149 19.12 7.86 0.47
C ASP A 149 19.87 9.13 0.93
N ASP A 150 20.70 9.69 0.05
CA ASP A 150 21.49 10.90 0.33
C ASP A 150 20.64 12.15 0.52
N GLY A 151 19.52 12.25 -0.20
CA GLY A 151 18.60 13.39 -0.10
C GLY A 151 17.90 13.41 1.25
N PHE A 152 17.38 12.27 1.70
CA PHE A 152 16.81 12.11 3.03
C PHE A 152 17.83 12.39 4.13
N ARG A 153 19.03 11.80 4.05
CA ARG A 153 20.08 11.97 5.06
C ARG A 153 20.48 13.43 5.21
N SER A 154 20.69 14.14 4.10
CA SER A 154 21.07 15.55 4.11
C SER A 154 19.97 16.42 4.72
N ALA A 155 18.72 16.26 4.27
CA ALA A 155 17.57 16.97 4.81
C ALA A 155 17.36 16.71 6.31
N LEU A 156 17.54 15.47 6.78
CA LEU A 156 17.40 15.12 8.19
C LEU A 156 18.45 15.81 9.07
N MET A 157 19.71 15.87 8.62
CA MET A 157 20.78 16.56 9.36
C MET A 157 20.57 18.07 9.39
N GLU A 158 20.16 18.67 8.28
CA GLU A 158 19.87 20.10 8.17
C GLU A 158 18.67 20.50 9.03
N PHE A 159 17.57 19.73 8.96
CA PHE A 159 16.40 19.90 9.84
C PHE A 159 16.81 19.89 11.32
N ARG A 160 17.58 18.88 11.75
CA ARG A 160 18.06 18.80 13.14
C ARG A 160 18.96 19.97 13.51
N SER A 161 19.86 20.38 12.61
CA SER A 161 20.75 21.51 12.85
C SER A 161 19.98 22.81 13.07
N ALA A 162 19.01 23.08 12.20
CA ALA A 162 18.15 24.26 12.29
C ALA A 162 17.26 24.21 13.54
N ALA A 163 16.58 23.08 13.80
CA ALA A 163 15.73 22.92 14.97
C ALA A 163 16.52 23.02 16.29
N ARG A 164 17.73 22.46 16.34
CA ARG A 164 18.64 22.60 17.50
C ARG A 164 19.03 24.06 17.73
N THR A 165 19.34 24.78 16.64
CA THR A 165 19.67 26.21 16.70
C THR A 165 18.48 27.01 17.22
N ALA A 166 17.28 26.74 16.69
CA ALA A 166 16.03 27.37 17.09
C ALA A 166 15.66 27.10 18.57
N VAL A 167 15.72 25.85 19.04
CA VAL A 167 15.46 25.52 20.46
C VAL A 167 16.46 26.21 21.39
N ARG A 168 17.75 26.20 21.05
CA ARG A 168 18.78 26.90 21.85
C ARG A 168 18.56 28.41 21.83
N ARG A 169 18.03 28.94 20.73
CA ARG A 169 17.66 30.36 20.61
C ARG A 169 16.51 30.72 21.54
N LEU A 170 15.45 29.92 21.55
CA LEU A 170 14.32 30.07 22.46
C LEU A 170 14.76 29.95 23.93
N ALA A 171 15.61 28.96 24.24
CA ALA A 171 16.16 28.76 25.59
C ALA A 171 16.99 29.94 26.12
N SER A 172 17.74 30.60 25.23
CA SER A 172 18.57 31.76 25.58
C SER A 172 17.81 33.09 25.53
N HIS A 173 16.65 33.13 24.86
CA HIS A 173 15.82 34.32 24.69
C HIS A 173 14.35 33.98 24.92
N PRO A 174 13.91 33.82 26.19
CA PRO A 174 12.52 33.46 26.52
C PRO A 174 11.48 34.45 25.99
N GLN A 175 11.88 35.70 25.71
CA GLN A 175 11.01 36.72 25.11
C GLN A 175 10.54 36.39 23.68
N LEU A 176 11.22 35.46 23.02
CA LEU A 176 10.83 34.93 21.71
C LEU A 176 9.78 33.81 21.83
N ALA A 177 9.70 33.15 22.98
CA ALA A 177 8.66 32.15 23.23
C ALA A 177 7.28 32.83 23.33
N GLY A 178 6.27 32.29 22.64
CA GLY A 178 4.91 32.82 22.64
C GLY A 178 4.64 33.98 21.67
N ARG A 179 5.62 34.38 20.84
CA ARG A 179 5.43 35.33 19.73
C ARG A 179 5.44 34.62 18.38
N THR A 180 4.89 35.25 17.35
CA THR A 180 5.12 34.83 15.96
C THR A 180 6.55 35.21 15.59
N VAL A 181 7.42 34.20 15.48
CA VAL A 181 8.84 34.38 15.16
C VAL A 181 9.11 33.77 13.78
N SER A 182 9.84 34.49 12.95
CA SER A 182 10.27 34.00 11.63
C SER A 182 11.37 32.94 11.76
N ALA A 183 11.50 32.07 10.74
CA ALA A 183 12.57 31.08 10.69
C ALA A 183 13.96 31.74 10.84
N ARG A 184 14.17 32.89 10.18
CA ARG A 184 15.41 33.67 10.25
C ARG A 184 15.73 34.14 11.67
N GLU A 185 14.76 34.63 12.44
CA GLU A 185 15.00 35.04 13.84
C GLU A 185 15.35 33.86 14.77
N LEU A 186 14.93 32.64 14.41
CA LEU A 186 15.26 31.44 15.19
C LEU A 186 16.62 30.84 14.82
N THR A 187 17.06 30.97 13.56
CA THR A 187 18.26 30.28 13.04
C THR A 187 19.42 31.22 12.70
N ALA A 188 19.19 32.51 12.49
CA ALA A 188 20.24 33.44 12.10
C ALA A 188 21.28 33.65 13.21
N PRO A 189 22.56 33.80 12.83
CA PRO A 189 23.60 34.23 13.76
C PRO A 189 23.23 35.51 14.51
N LEU A 190 23.41 35.51 15.84
CA LEU A 190 23.13 36.64 16.72
C LEU A 190 23.79 37.95 16.28
N ALA A 191 24.93 37.87 15.61
CA ALA A 191 25.64 39.03 15.07
C ALA A 191 24.83 39.75 13.99
N PHE A 192 24.17 39.02 13.10
CA PHE A 192 23.32 39.61 12.05
C PHE A 192 22.09 40.26 12.65
N GLU A 193 21.45 39.62 13.63
CA GLU A 193 20.34 40.24 14.34
C GLU A 193 20.74 41.47 15.16
N ALA A 194 21.88 41.43 15.83
CA ALA A 194 22.39 42.58 16.59
C ALA A 194 22.73 43.74 15.65
N PHE A 195 23.24 43.43 14.46
CA PHE A 195 23.47 44.40 13.39
C PHE A 195 22.15 44.94 12.82
N ASP A 196 21.20 44.07 12.48
CA ASP A 196 19.88 44.45 11.99
C ASP A 196 19.16 45.34 13.01
N ARG A 197 19.19 45.00 14.31
CA ARG A 197 18.69 45.89 15.38
C ARG A 197 19.46 47.21 15.44
N MET A 198 20.78 47.18 15.32
CA MET A 198 21.56 48.43 15.34
C MET A 198 21.20 49.35 14.16
N LEU A 199 20.87 48.78 13.01
CA LEU A 199 20.49 49.48 11.79
C LEU A 199 19.03 49.96 11.81
N LEU A 200 18.12 49.16 12.38
CA LEU A 200 16.67 49.40 12.35
C LEU A 200 16.14 50.11 13.61
N ASP A 201 16.81 49.97 14.75
CA ASP A 201 16.44 50.69 15.97
C ASP A 201 16.72 52.19 15.79
N ASP A 202 15.76 53.04 16.21
CA ASP A 202 15.96 54.49 16.35
C ASP A 202 16.33 55.15 15.00
N ASP A 203 15.73 54.68 13.89
CA ASP A 203 16.02 55.08 12.51
C ASP A 203 17.52 55.02 12.13
N GLY A 204 18.25 54.04 12.70
CA GLY A 204 19.68 53.86 12.48
C GLY A 204 20.57 54.79 13.30
N ALA A 205 20.01 55.63 14.17
CA ALA A 205 20.79 56.52 15.04
C ALA A 205 21.75 55.74 15.95
N ARG A 206 21.41 54.49 16.29
CA ARG A 206 22.27 53.60 17.07
C ARG A 206 23.49 53.13 16.26
N PHE A 207 23.31 52.81 14.99
CA PHE A 207 24.40 52.50 14.06
C PHE A 207 25.31 53.70 13.87
N THR A 208 24.76 54.88 13.56
CA THR A 208 25.50 56.12 13.33
C THR A 208 26.37 56.48 14.54
N ARG A 209 25.81 56.46 15.75
CA ARG A 209 26.59 56.68 16.99
C ARG A 209 27.71 55.66 17.19
N ALA A 210 27.46 54.39 16.85
CA ALA A 210 28.46 53.34 17.01
C ALA A 210 29.64 53.53 16.02
N VAL A 211 29.37 53.96 14.80
CA VAL A 211 30.39 54.25 13.78
C VAL A 211 31.18 55.51 14.13
N ASP A 212 30.50 56.59 14.50
CA ASP A 212 31.12 57.87 14.85
C ASP A 212 32.03 57.76 16.09
N GLY A 213 31.65 56.93 17.07
CA GLY A 213 32.42 56.68 18.28
C GLY A 213 33.59 55.70 18.11
N ALA A 214 33.54 54.81 17.11
CA ALA A 214 34.50 53.71 16.98
C ALA A 214 35.95 54.20 16.76
N GLY A 215 36.16 55.18 15.88
CA GLY A 215 37.49 55.72 15.58
C GLY A 215 38.15 56.42 16.79
N PRO A 216 37.46 57.38 17.43
CA PRO A 216 37.94 58.04 18.64
C PRO A 216 38.23 57.06 19.79
N ASP A 217 37.37 56.07 20.03
CA ASP A 217 37.56 55.11 21.12
C ASP A 217 38.74 54.16 20.88
N LEU A 218 38.96 53.74 19.63
CA LEU A 218 40.09 52.89 19.27
C LEU A 218 41.42 53.64 19.40
N ARG A 219 41.46 54.93 19.03
CA ARG A 219 42.61 55.83 19.26
C ARG A 219 42.87 56.07 20.74
N ALA A 220 41.82 56.15 21.55
CA ALA A 220 41.91 56.30 23.01
C ALA A 220 42.30 54.98 23.73
N GLY A 221 42.55 53.89 22.99
CA GLY A 221 42.88 52.58 23.56
C GLY A 221 41.72 51.93 24.33
N ARG A 222 40.49 52.45 24.18
CA ARG A 222 39.31 51.90 24.85
C ARG A 222 38.90 50.61 24.15
N ARG A 223 39.21 49.48 24.77
CA ARG A 223 38.61 48.20 24.39
C ARG A 223 37.21 48.13 24.99
N ARG A 224 36.21 47.74 24.19
CA ARG A 224 34.90 47.36 24.73
C ARG A 224 35.11 46.19 25.70
N SER A 225 35.05 46.49 26.99
CA SER A 225 34.78 45.49 28.01
C SER A 225 33.41 44.92 27.68
N VAL A 226 33.34 43.63 27.37
CA VAL A 226 32.04 42.94 27.35
C VAL A 226 31.56 43.06 28.78
N ALA A 227 30.58 43.94 29.03
CA ALA A 227 29.93 44.02 30.33
C ALA A 227 29.56 42.58 30.70
N THR A 228 30.04 42.12 31.85
CA THR A 228 29.64 40.84 32.45
C THR A 228 28.15 40.94 32.74
N GLY A 229 27.34 40.73 31.70
CA GLY A 229 25.90 40.76 31.80
C GLY A 229 25.47 39.73 32.82
N ALA A 230 24.42 40.05 33.60
CA ALA A 230 23.80 39.12 34.51
C ALA A 230 23.61 37.77 33.81
N ARG A 231 24.07 36.69 34.46
CA ARG A 231 24.00 35.32 33.93
C ARG A 231 22.54 35.03 33.61
N ARG A 232 22.16 35.07 32.34
CA ARG A 232 20.80 34.76 31.91
C ARG A 232 20.55 33.30 32.27
N THR A 233 19.53 33.05 33.07
CA THR A 233 19.04 31.68 33.33
C THR A 233 18.51 31.14 32.01
N SER A 234 19.27 30.26 31.35
CA SER A 234 18.79 29.55 30.17
C SER A 234 17.78 28.50 30.61
N ALA A 235 16.61 28.49 29.99
CA ALA A 235 15.68 27.36 30.15
C ALA A 235 16.33 26.08 29.62
N ASP A 236 15.92 24.91 30.14
CA ASP A 236 16.35 23.63 29.59
C ASP A 236 15.79 23.46 28.16
N PRO A 237 16.65 23.34 27.13
CA PRO A 237 16.23 23.11 25.75
C PRO A 237 15.26 21.94 25.57
N ARG A 238 15.39 20.88 26.38
CA ARG A 238 14.53 19.69 26.27
C ARG A 238 13.14 19.94 26.86
N ALA A 239 13.06 20.65 27.99
CA ALA A 239 11.79 21.04 28.59
C ALA A 239 10.94 21.91 27.64
N LEU A 240 11.59 22.79 26.86
CA LEU A 240 10.90 23.63 25.87
C LEU A 240 10.23 22.85 24.74
N LEU A 241 10.67 21.62 24.43
CA LEU A 241 10.01 20.82 23.39
C LEU A 241 8.60 20.40 23.78
N ALA A 242 8.29 20.35 25.08
CA ALA A 242 6.95 20.03 25.59
C ALA A 242 6.01 21.24 25.59
N GLU A 243 6.52 22.45 25.38
CA GLU A 243 5.71 23.68 25.38
C GLU A 243 4.84 23.78 24.11
N PRO A 244 3.58 24.21 24.23
CA PRO A 244 2.68 24.34 23.08
C PRO A 244 3.21 25.39 22.09
N GLY A 245 3.13 25.07 20.79
CA GLY A 245 3.57 25.95 19.70
C GLY A 245 5.07 25.91 19.41
N VAL A 246 5.92 25.37 20.30
CA VAL A 246 7.36 25.23 20.03
C VAL A 246 7.59 24.24 18.90
N ALA A 247 6.94 23.08 18.91
CA ALA A 247 7.02 22.08 17.83
C ALA A 247 6.77 22.70 16.44
N GLU A 248 5.74 23.54 16.32
CA GLU A 248 5.40 24.23 15.07
C GLU A 248 6.46 25.27 14.68
N ALA A 249 7.00 26.02 15.65
CA ALA A 249 8.09 26.97 15.39
C ALA A 249 9.37 26.27 14.89
N LEU A 250 9.69 25.09 15.42
CA LEU A 250 10.87 24.32 15.02
C LEU A 250 10.74 23.71 13.63
N THR A 251 9.58 23.15 13.32
CA THR A 251 9.31 22.62 11.98
C THR A 251 9.28 23.75 10.94
N ARG A 252 8.80 24.95 11.30
CA ARG A 252 8.86 26.13 10.42
C ARG A 252 10.27 26.68 10.21
N ALA A 253 11.17 26.50 11.19
CA ALA A 253 12.55 26.98 11.11
C ALA A 253 13.36 26.30 9.98
N ALA A 254 12.97 25.08 9.59
CA ALA A 254 13.52 24.32 8.47
C ALA A 254 12.38 23.60 7.73
N ALA A 255 11.45 24.40 7.22
CA ALA A 255 10.19 23.88 6.66
C ALA A 255 10.42 22.99 5.43
N ASP A 256 11.42 23.30 4.60
CA ASP A 256 11.65 22.60 3.35
C ASP A 256 12.30 21.23 3.60
N GLU A 257 13.27 21.22 4.51
CA GLU A 257 13.94 20.01 4.99
C GLU A 257 12.96 19.11 5.74
N PHE A 258 12.14 19.70 6.62
CA PHE A 258 11.12 18.96 7.35
C PHE A 258 10.06 18.35 6.41
N ARG A 259 9.63 19.06 5.37
CA ARG A 259 8.75 18.49 4.34
C ARG A 259 9.41 17.34 3.58
N THR A 260 10.70 17.47 3.25
CA THR A 260 11.46 16.41 2.58
C THR A 260 11.56 15.15 3.45
N VAL A 261 11.89 15.31 4.73
CA VAL A 261 11.96 14.22 5.72
C VAL A 261 10.59 13.55 5.90
N THR A 262 9.53 14.33 6.14
CA THR A 262 8.19 13.77 6.37
C THR A 262 7.62 13.09 5.13
N ALA A 263 7.80 13.65 3.94
CA ALA A 263 7.39 13.01 2.69
C ALA A 263 8.10 11.67 2.48
N TRP A 264 9.40 11.59 2.78
CA TRP A 264 10.16 10.34 2.70
C TRP A 264 9.66 9.29 3.71
N LEU A 265 9.45 9.70 4.97
CA LEU A 265 8.91 8.80 6.00
C LEU A 265 7.49 8.34 5.68
N ASP A 266 6.68 9.16 5.02
CA ASP A 266 5.33 8.78 4.59
C ASP A 266 5.36 7.73 3.47
N ARG A 267 6.36 7.78 2.58
CA ARG A 267 6.61 6.67 1.63
C ARG A 267 6.99 5.39 2.37
N LEU A 268 7.76 5.48 3.47
CA LEU A 268 8.10 4.33 4.31
C LEU A 268 6.86 3.75 4.98
N ARG A 269 5.98 4.61 5.53
CA ARG A 269 4.71 4.21 6.15
C ARG A 269 3.77 3.50 5.18
N ARG A 270 3.79 3.88 3.90
CA ARG A 270 3.08 3.19 2.80
C ARG A 270 3.87 2.02 2.20
N LEU A 271 4.95 1.60 2.86
CA LEU A 271 5.82 0.48 2.48
C LEU A 271 6.45 0.62 1.08
N GLU A 272 6.46 1.82 0.49
CA GLU A 272 6.84 2.09 -0.91
C GLU A 272 8.28 1.70 -1.25
N MET A 273 9.15 1.73 -0.24
CA MET A 273 10.58 1.55 -0.40
C MET A 273 11.03 0.10 -0.15
N LEU A 274 10.10 -0.80 0.20
CA LEU A 274 10.40 -2.18 0.52
C LEU A 274 10.25 -3.09 -0.71
N GLY A 275 11.25 -3.96 -0.89
CA GLY A 275 11.18 -5.09 -1.81
C GLY A 275 10.21 -6.16 -1.32
N LEU A 276 9.80 -7.05 -2.23
CA LEU A 276 8.81 -8.09 -1.94
C LEU A 276 9.29 -9.04 -0.82
N GLU A 277 10.59 -9.29 -0.74
CA GLU A 277 11.23 -10.14 0.28
C GLU A 277 11.06 -9.63 1.71
N HIS A 278 10.83 -8.33 1.89
CA HIS A 278 10.52 -7.75 3.20
C HIS A 278 9.03 -7.86 3.54
N LEU A 279 8.16 -7.88 2.51
CA LEU A 279 6.71 -7.99 2.65
C LEU A 279 6.26 -9.44 2.84
N VAL A 280 6.90 -10.37 2.11
CA VAL A 280 6.63 -11.80 2.09
C VAL A 280 7.95 -12.53 2.33
N PRO A 281 8.34 -12.77 3.61
CA PRO A 281 9.65 -13.33 3.94
C PRO A 281 9.92 -14.74 3.40
N ASP A 282 8.86 -15.51 3.09
CA ASP A 282 8.95 -16.84 2.50
C ASP A 282 7.98 -16.94 1.33
N GLY A 283 8.50 -17.18 0.12
CA GLY A 283 7.71 -17.24 -1.11
C GLY A 283 6.61 -18.30 -1.10
N ARG A 284 6.69 -19.32 -0.23
CA ARG A 284 5.61 -20.31 -0.06
C ARG A 284 4.34 -19.72 0.55
N ALA A 285 4.40 -18.53 1.15
CA ALA A 285 3.22 -17.81 1.62
C ALA A 285 2.42 -17.16 0.49
N LEU A 286 3.02 -16.98 -0.70
CA LEU A 286 2.39 -16.41 -1.88
C LEU A 286 2.75 -17.24 -3.12
N PRO A 287 2.20 -18.47 -3.27
CA PRO A 287 2.44 -19.31 -4.44
C PRO A 287 1.78 -18.74 -5.72
N PRO A 288 2.18 -19.19 -6.93
CA PRO A 288 1.54 -18.81 -8.18
C PRO A 288 0.04 -19.11 -8.18
N GLU A 289 -0.72 -18.28 -8.90
CA GLU A 289 -2.19 -18.30 -8.93
C GLU A 289 -2.81 -18.32 -7.53
N SER A 290 -2.41 -17.35 -6.70
CA SER A 290 -3.01 -17.15 -5.38
C SER A 290 -3.26 -15.70 -5.04
N ILE A 291 -4.27 -15.50 -4.18
CA ILE A 291 -4.60 -14.23 -3.55
C ILE A 291 -4.45 -14.37 -2.04
N ARG A 292 -3.82 -13.38 -1.40
CA ARG A 292 -3.56 -13.36 0.04
C ARG A 292 -4.04 -12.05 0.66
N PHE A 293 -4.82 -12.17 1.72
CA PHE A 293 -5.26 -11.08 2.57
C PHE A 293 -4.40 -11.05 3.83
N ALA A 294 -4.00 -9.85 4.23
CA ALA A 294 -3.12 -9.63 5.36
C ALA A 294 -3.50 -8.37 6.14
N TYR A 295 -3.20 -8.36 7.42
CA TYR A 295 -3.19 -7.17 8.26
C TYR A 295 -1.86 -6.47 8.11
N ALA A 296 -1.85 -5.14 8.19
CA ALA A 296 -0.61 -4.38 8.27
C ALA A 296 -0.26 -4.14 9.73
N ASP A 297 1.00 -4.40 10.10
CA ASP A 297 1.51 -4.22 11.46
C ASP A 297 1.95 -2.77 11.71
N PRO A 298 1.20 -1.98 12.51
CA PRO A 298 1.59 -0.60 12.82
C PRO A 298 2.85 -0.51 13.69
N CYS A 299 3.10 -1.50 14.55
CA CYS A 299 4.30 -1.58 15.39
C CYS A 299 5.54 -1.85 14.53
N TRP A 300 5.43 -2.68 13.50
CA TRP A 300 6.51 -2.91 12.53
C TRP A 300 6.84 -1.63 11.79
N ILE A 301 5.82 -0.92 11.29
CA ILE A 301 5.99 0.34 10.57
C ILE A 301 6.61 1.41 11.47
N ARG A 302 6.16 1.50 12.72
CA ARG A 302 6.76 2.38 13.74
C ARG A 302 8.23 2.04 13.98
N ALA A 303 8.57 0.77 14.16
CA ALA A 303 9.95 0.34 14.37
C ALA A 303 10.83 0.70 13.15
N ALA A 304 10.33 0.56 11.93
CA ALA A 304 11.04 0.99 10.73
C ALA A 304 11.25 2.51 10.68
N VAL A 305 10.24 3.30 11.05
CA VAL A 305 10.36 4.77 11.16
C VAL A 305 11.39 5.18 12.21
N ASP A 306 11.38 4.55 13.39
CA ASP A 306 12.37 4.76 14.45
C ASP A 306 13.78 4.41 13.95
N GLY A 307 13.90 3.30 13.21
CA GLY A 307 15.12 2.89 12.52
C GLY A 307 15.66 3.96 11.56
N ALA A 308 14.81 4.50 10.69
CA ALA A 308 15.17 5.56 9.76
C ALA A 308 15.64 6.84 10.48
N LEU A 309 14.98 7.20 11.57
CA LEU A 309 15.33 8.37 12.39
C LEU A 309 16.54 8.12 13.31
N SER A 310 17.03 6.89 13.43
CA SER A 310 18.18 6.58 14.30
C SER A 310 19.54 7.03 13.72
N ILE A 311 19.62 7.36 12.43
CA ILE A 311 20.89 7.76 11.80
C ILE A 311 21.34 9.14 12.29
N GLY A 312 22.64 9.34 12.51
CA GLY A 312 23.25 10.63 12.86
C GLY A 312 22.65 11.35 14.08
N VAL A 313 22.20 10.58 15.08
CA VAL A 313 21.81 11.11 16.39
C VAL A 313 23.07 11.30 17.23
N GLY A 314 23.42 12.55 17.53
CA GLY A 314 24.61 12.87 18.34
C GLY A 314 24.30 13.19 19.81
N HIS A 315 23.06 13.59 20.13
CA HIS A 315 22.69 14.10 21.45
C HIS A 315 21.25 13.72 21.80
N ALA A 316 20.91 13.68 23.09
CA ALA A 316 19.53 13.43 23.56
C ALA A 316 18.50 14.41 22.96
N LEU A 317 18.90 15.68 22.73
CA LEU A 317 18.04 16.68 22.08
C LEU A 317 17.72 16.31 20.62
N ASP A 318 18.70 15.81 19.86
CA ASP A 318 18.47 15.39 18.46
C ASP A 318 17.46 14.25 18.41
N ALA A 319 17.57 13.37 19.38
CA ALA A 319 16.67 12.25 19.53
C ALA A 319 15.25 12.76 19.87
N ASP A 320 15.09 13.72 20.80
CA ASP A 320 13.78 14.31 21.11
C ASP A 320 13.16 15.05 19.92
N LEU A 321 13.98 15.72 19.09
CA LEU A 321 13.52 16.39 17.86
C LEU A 321 12.93 15.41 16.83
N ASN A 322 13.32 14.13 16.86
CA ASN A 322 12.73 13.12 15.98
C ASN A 322 11.22 12.95 16.21
N LYS A 323 10.72 13.24 17.43
CA LYS A 323 9.29 13.17 17.75
C LYS A 323 8.44 14.10 16.88
N LEU A 324 9.05 15.16 16.34
CA LEU A 324 8.38 16.08 15.42
C LEU A 324 8.06 15.42 14.08
N ALA A 325 8.81 14.39 13.67
CA ALA A 325 8.66 13.70 12.39
C ALA A 325 7.98 12.32 12.50
N THR A 326 7.71 11.82 13.71
CA THR A 326 7.10 10.49 13.94
C THR A 326 5.58 10.50 13.74
N THR A 327 4.90 11.61 14.02
CA THR A 327 3.49 11.81 13.69
C THR A 327 3.37 12.19 12.21
N GLY A 328 2.86 11.30 11.37
CA GLY A 328 2.88 11.47 9.91
C GLY A 328 1.67 10.88 9.19
N GLY A 329 1.85 10.66 7.88
CA GLY A 329 0.82 10.26 6.93
C GLY A 329 0.16 8.90 7.21
N PRO A 330 -0.84 8.54 6.40
CA PRO A 330 -1.67 7.38 6.64
C PRO A 330 -0.86 6.08 6.62
N VAL A 331 -1.13 5.23 7.61
CA VAL A 331 -0.58 3.87 7.72
C VAL A 331 -1.65 2.89 7.21
N PRO A 332 -1.29 1.88 6.42
CA PRO A 332 -2.25 0.86 6.00
C PRO A 332 -2.75 0.05 7.20
N ALA A 333 -4.00 -0.41 7.12
CA ALA A 333 -4.59 -1.34 8.09
C ALA A 333 -4.58 -2.78 7.57
N CYS A 334 -4.72 -2.97 6.26
CA CYS A 334 -4.65 -4.28 5.62
C CYS A 334 -4.07 -4.21 4.21
N ALA A 335 -3.76 -5.38 3.66
CA ALA A 335 -3.20 -5.55 2.34
C ALA A 335 -3.87 -6.71 1.61
N VAL A 336 -3.89 -6.61 0.28
CA VAL A 336 -4.20 -7.70 -0.64
C VAL A 336 -2.99 -7.91 -1.54
N LEU A 337 -2.50 -9.14 -1.60
CA LEU A 337 -1.44 -9.60 -2.48
C LEU A 337 -2.06 -10.54 -3.50
N LEU A 338 -1.86 -10.26 -4.78
CA LEU A 338 -2.30 -11.10 -5.88
C LEU A 338 -1.06 -11.56 -6.64
N HIS A 339 -0.81 -12.87 -6.70
CA HIS A 339 0.22 -13.45 -7.56
C HIS A 339 -0.46 -14.32 -8.61
N SER A 340 -0.66 -13.75 -9.80
CA SER A 340 -1.48 -14.37 -10.85
C SER A 340 -1.18 -13.79 -12.23
N GLU A 341 -1.40 -14.60 -13.25
CA GLU A 341 -1.44 -14.20 -14.66
C GLU A 341 -2.51 -13.13 -14.96
N LEU A 342 -3.48 -12.90 -14.06
CA LEU A 342 -4.39 -11.76 -14.15
C LEU A 342 -3.68 -10.41 -14.24
N VAL A 343 -2.54 -10.27 -13.55
CA VAL A 343 -1.79 -9.02 -13.48
C VAL A 343 -1.26 -8.59 -14.86
N PRO A 344 -0.51 -9.44 -15.60
CA PRO A 344 -0.02 -9.07 -16.94
C PRO A 344 -1.09 -9.19 -18.04
N ASN A 345 -2.00 -10.16 -17.95
CA ASN A 345 -2.95 -10.46 -19.03
C ASN A 345 -4.22 -9.58 -18.98
N TRP A 346 -4.63 -9.14 -17.78
CA TRP A 346 -5.73 -8.20 -17.57
C TRP A 346 -5.26 -6.97 -16.76
N PRO A 347 -4.38 -6.12 -17.30
CA PRO A 347 -3.80 -4.98 -16.58
C PRO A 347 -4.80 -3.87 -16.23
N ARG A 348 -6.02 -3.96 -16.78
CA ARG A 348 -7.15 -3.06 -16.49
C ARG A 348 -8.22 -3.73 -15.62
N THR A 349 -7.91 -4.83 -14.95
CA THR A 349 -8.81 -5.45 -13.97
C THR A 349 -9.32 -4.40 -12.98
N ILE A 350 -10.63 -4.35 -12.80
CA ILE A 350 -11.27 -3.42 -11.89
C ILE A 350 -11.21 -4.06 -10.51
N VAL A 351 -10.53 -3.38 -9.59
CA VAL A 351 -10.40 -3.82 -8.20
C VAL A 351 -11.25 -2.91 -7.34
N THR A 352 -12.21 -3.48 -6.61
CA THR A 352 -13.07 -2.73 -5.69
C THR A 352 -13.03 -3.33 -4.31
N ALA A 353 -12.83 -2.52 -3.28
CA ALA A 353 -12.84 -2.96 -1.89
C ALA A 353 -13.84 -2.16 -1.07
N TYR A 354 -14.46 -2.81 -0.09
CA TYR A 354 -15.49 -2.20 0.75
C TYR A 354 -15.21 -2.44 2.23
N SER A 355 -15.53 -1.45 3.05
CA SER A 355 -15.65 -1.54 4.50
C SER A 355 -17.11 -1.23 4.86
N GLY A 356 -17.84 -2.24 5.31
CA GLY A 356 -19.31 -2.23 5.33
C GLY A 356 -19.89 -1.91 3.94
N SER A 357 -20.63 -0.79 3.83
CA SER A 357 -21.21 -0.30 2.57
C SER A 357 -20.36 0.73 1.85
N THR A 358 -19.20 1.12 2.41
CA THR A 358 -18.38 2.23 1.88
C THR A 358 -17.24 1.67 1.04
N ALA A 359 -17.10 2.15 -0.20
CA ALA A 359 -15.95 1.84 -1.03
C ALA A 359 -14.67 2.46 -0.44
N VAL A 360 -13.58 1.69 -0.43
CA VAL A 360 -12.29 2.10 0.12
C VAL A 360 -11.25 2.07 -0.99
N GLU A 361 -10.67 3.23 -1.27
CA GLU A 361 -9.55 3.34 -2.19
C GLU A 361 -8.25 2.84 -1.55
N PRO A 362 -7.37 2.17 -2.30
CA PRO A 362 -6.07 1.78 -1.79
C PRO A 362 -5.18 3.00 -1.55
N LEU A 363 -4.45 3.01 -0.43
CA LEU A 363 -3.33 3.94 -0.18
C LEU A 363 -2.20 3.75 -1.19
N ARG A 364 -2.02 2.53 -1.68
CA ARG A 364 -0.98 2.16 -2.64
C ARG A 364 -1.41 0.96 -3.46
N SER A 365 -1.14 1.02 -4.76
CA SER A 365 -1.11 -0.13 -5.66
C SER A 365 0.28 -0.22 -6.30
N ALA A 366 0.90 -1.39 -6.28
CA ALA A 366 2.22 -1.61 -6.85
C ALA A 366 2.33 -3.01 -7.46
N VAL A 367 3.02 -3.12 -8.59
CA VAL A 367 3.35 -4.41 -9.21
C VAL A 367 4.82 -4.73 -8.92
N TYR A 368 5.07 -5.93 -8.41
CA TYR A 368 6.38 -6.50 -8.17
C TYR A 368 6.64 -7.59 -9.22
N GLY A 369 7.72 -7.46 -9.99
CA GLY A 369 7.98 -8.37 -11.11
C GLY A 369 6.92 -8.22 -12.20
N THR A 370 6.36 -9.33 -12.67
CA THR A 370 5.41 -9.37 -13.80
C THR A 370 3.99 -9.76 -13.40
N ASP A 371 3.85 -10.52 -12.32
CA ASP A 371 2.66 -11.29 -11.96
C ASP A 371 2.17 -11.01 -10.54
N THR A 372 2.91 -10.21 -9.76
CA THR A 372 2.58 -9.96 -8.35
C THR A 372 2.12 -8.52 -8.16
N GLN A 373 0.91 -8.33 -7.65
CA GLN A 373 0.34 -7.02 -7.32
C GLN A 373 0.09 -6.91 -5.82
N LEU A 374 0.48 -5.77 -5.24
CA LEU A 374 0.20 -5.36 -3.88
C LEU A 374 -0.82 -4.23 -3.88
N LEU A 375 -1.83 -4.34 -3.03
CA LEU A 375 -2.81 -3.30 -2.73
C LEU A 375 -2.82 -3.06 -1.22
N LEU A 376 -2.57 -1.83 -0.76
CA LEU A 376 -2.60 -1.45 0.65
C LEU A 376 -3.81 -0.57 0.92
N TYR A 377 -4.60 -0.88 1.94
CA TYR A 377 -5.81 -0.14 2.28
C TYR A 377 -5.67 0.57 3.64
N PRO A 378 -6.24 1.78 3.79
CA PRO A 378 -6.15 2.56 5.03
C PRO A 378 -7.03 2.02 6.17
N ARG A 379 -7.97 1.13 5.85
CA ARG A 379 -8.96 0.56 6.77
C ARG A 379 -9.19 -0.90 6.41
N LEU A 380 -9.67 -1.69 7.37
CA LEU A 380 -10.04 -3.08 7.15
C LEU A 380 -11.17 -3.17 6.13
N ILE A 381 -11.04 -4.12 5.21
CA ILE A 381 -12.01 -4.40 4.16
C ILE A 381 -12.79 -5.67 4.51
N ASP A 382 -14.10 -5.65 4.31
CA ASP A 382 -15.00 -6.79 4.55
C ASP A 382 -15.38 -7.49 3.25
N ARG A 383 -15.19 -6.82 2.11
CA ARG A 383 -15.47 -7.35 0.77
C ARG A 383 -14.45 -6.83 -0.23
N PHE A 384 -13.95 -7.73 -1.07
CA PHE A 384 -13.02 -7.44 -2.15
C PHE A 384 -13.53 -8.06 -3.46
N GLU A 385 -13.52 -7.29 -4.53
CA GLU A 385 -14.07 -7.67 -5.83
C GLU A 385 -13.02 -7.47 -6.93
N LEU A 386 -12.83 -8.51 -7.73
CA LEU A 386 -12.10 -8.48 -8.99
C LEU A 386 -13.11 -8.55 -10.13
N ALA A 387 -13.11 -7.54 -11.01
CA ALA A 387 -14.03 -7.48 -12.13
C ALA A 387 -13.28 -7.32 -13.45
N GLU A 388 -13.77 -8.03 -14.46
CA GLU A 388 -13.24 -7.95 -15.81
C GLU A 388 -13.42 -6.51 -16.36
N PRO A 389 -12.40 -5.92 -16.99
CA PRO A 389 -12.56 -4.61 -17.62
C PRO A 389 -13.62 -4.68 -18.72
N PRO A 390 -14.63 -3.78 -18.73
CA PRO A 390 -15.65 -3.78 -19.78
C PRO A 390 -15.01 -3.39 -21.11
N ARG A 391 -14.83 -4.36 -22.02
CA ARG A 391 -14.34 -4.13 -23.39
C ARG A 391 -15.42 -4.51 -24.39
N GLY A 392 -16.39 -3.61 -24.56
CA GLY A 392 -17.45 -3.77 -25.57
C GLY A 392 -18.56 -4.74 -25.15
N ILE A 393 -19.48 -4.99 -26.08
CA ILE A 393 -20.58 -5.95 -25.89
C ILE A 393 -20.07 -7.30 -26.38
N CYS A 394 -19.81 -8.22 -25.46
CA CYS A 394 -19.51 -9.60 -25.81
C CYS A 394 -20.83 -10.36 -26.01
N PHE A 395 -20.96 -11.06 -27.13
CA PHE A 395 -22.05 -12.00 -27.29
C PHE A 395 -21.89 -13.11 -26.24
N GLY A 396 -22.97 -13.45 -25.54
CA GLY A 396 -22.99 -14.45 -24.46
C GLY A 396 -22.65 -15.87 -24.88
N ILE A 397 -22.32 -16.10 -26.15
CA ILE A 397 -21.95 -17.38 -26.73
C ILE A 397 -20.42 -17.38 -26.86
N GLY A 398 -19.73 -17.73 -25.77
CA GLY A 398 -18.28 -17.95 -25.75
C GLY A 398 -17.92 -19.42 -25.99
N ASP A 399 -16.72 -19.81 -25.55
CA ASP A 399 -16.17 -21.18 -25.71
C ASP A 399 -16.78 -22.20 -24.73
N VAL A 400 -17.42 -21.72 -23.67
CA VAL A 400 -18.30 -22.53 -22.82
C VAL A 400 -19.60 -22.73 -23.59
N GLY A 401 -19.96 -23.96 -23.92
CA GLY A 401 -21.15 -24.29 -24.73
C GLY A 401 -22.50 -23.89 -24.12
N THR A 402 -22.53 -23.02 -23.11
CA THR A 402 -23.71 -22.51 -22.40
C THR A 402 -23.66 -20.98 -22.31
N ILE A 403 -24.82 -20.37 -22.18
CA ILE A 403 -25.00 -18.99 -21.75
C ILE A 403 -25.59 -18.98 -20.34
N GLU A 404 -25.32 -17.92 -19.57
CA GLU A 404 -26.03 -17.65 -18.34
C GLU A 404 -27.37 -16.95 -18.65
N LEU A 405 -28.49 -17.59 -18.32
CA LEU A 405 -29.82 -17.00 -18.44
C LEU A 405 -29.95 -15.81 -17.50
N ARG A 406 -30.64 -14.78 -17.97
CA ARG A 406 -30.94 -13.57 -17.21
C ARG A 406 -32.43 -13.40 -16.98
N GLU A 407 -32.83 -12.94 -15.81
CA GLU A 407 -34.23 -12.64 -15.53
C GLU A 407 -34.78 -11.58 -16.49
N ILE A 408 -35.95 -11.86 -17.07
CA ILE A 408 -36.58 -11.04 -18.13
C ILE A 408 -37.78 -10.21 -17.64
N SER A 409 -38.13 -10.32 -16.35
CA SER A 409 -39.28 -9.67 -15.72
C SER A 409 -39.08 -9.55 -14.20
N GLY A 410 -39.80 -8.63 -13.55
CA GLY A 410 -39.73 -8.38 -12.10
C GLY A 410 -38.71 -7.29 -11.74
N ASP A 411 -38.35 -7.22 -10.46
CA ASP A 411 -37.45 -6.18 -9.94
C ASP A 411 -35.95 -6.48 -10.20
N CYS A 412 -35.63 -7.73 -10.59
CA CYS A 412 -34.27 -8.21 -10.80
C CYS A 412 -33.95 -8.44 -12.29
N ILE A 413 -34.51 -7.64 -13.21
CA ILE A 413 -34.24 -7.79 -14.65
C ILE A 413 -32.72 -7.74 -14.91
N GLY A 414 -32.20 -8.74 -15.62
CA GLY A 414 -30.77 -8.86 -15.94
C GLY A 414 -29.96 -9.69 -14.96
N TYR A 415 -30.50 -10.06 -13.79
CA TYR A 415 -29.81 -10.92 -12.82
C TYR A 415 -29.70 -12.36 -13.33
N PRO A 416 -28.64 -13.09 -12.94
CA PRO A 416 -28.42 -14.47 -13.36
C PRO A 416 -29.51 -15.41 -12.83
N LYS A 417 -29.98 -16.32 -13.68
CA LYS A 417 -31.07 -17.29 -13.43
C LYS A 417 -30.59 -18.75 -13.50
N GLY A 418 -29.47 -19.02 -14.17
CA GLY A 418 -28.85 -20.34 -14.33
C GLY A 418 -28.32 -20.60 -15.74
N GLU A 419 -27.63 -21.72 -15.96
CA GLU A 419 -27.06 -22.05 -17.26
C GLU A 419 -28.09 -22.55 -18.29
N PHE A 420 -27.89 -22.19 -19.55
CA PHE A 420 -28.66 -22.67 -20.68
C PHE A 420 -27.76 -23.01 -21.88
N PRO A 421 -28.00 -24.12 -22.59
CA PRO A 421 -29.02 -25.13 -22.31
C PRO A 421 -28.64 -26.05 -21.13
N PRO A 422 -29.62 -26.65 -20.43
CA PRO A 422 -29.36 -27.53 -19.30
C PRO A 422 -28.47 -28.73 -19.70
N PRO A 423 -27.71 -29.31 -18.75
CA PRO A 423 -26.73 -30.35 -19.04
C PRO A 423 -27.37 -31.55 -19.77
N PRO A 424 -26.79 -32.01 -20.90
CA PRO A 424 -27.34 -33.13 -21.64
C PRO A 424 -27.05 -34.47 -20.94
N PRO A 425 -27.85 -35.53 -21.21
CA PRO A 425 -27.59 -36.85 -20.64
C PRO A 425 -26.36 -37.59 -21.19
N ALA A 426 -25.78 -37.25 -22.36
CA ALA A 426 -24.69 -38.06 -22.95
C ALA A 426 -23.87 -37.47 -24.13
N ASP A 427 -23.99 -36.19 -24.53
CA ASP A 427 -23.33 -35.73 -25.77
C ASP A 427 -22.88 -34.25 -25.78
N ASP A 428 -21.77 -33.98 -26.46
CA ASP A 428 -20.91 -32.79 -26.37
C ASP A 428 -21.39 -31.60 -27.24
N SER A 429 -22.71 -31.42 -27.35
CA SER A 429 -23.34 -30.53 -28.33
C SER A 429 -24.23 -29.44 -27.72
N ARG A 430 -23.88 -28.92 -26.53
CA ARG A 430 -24.68 -27.94 -25.75
C ARG A 430 -25.31 -26.82 -26.62
N PHE A 431 -24.57 -25.77 -26.97
CA PHE A 431 -25.08 -24.68 -27.83
C PHE A 431 -25.09 -25.02 -29.31
N ARG A 432 -24.25 -25.98 -29.73
CA ARG A 432 -24.11 -26.43 -31.12
C ARG A 432 -25.42 -26.93 -31.72
N ARG A 433 -26.33 -27.48 -30.89
CA ARG A 433 -27.68 -27.90 -31.34
C ARG A 433 -28.50 -26.77 -31.97
N PHE A 434 -28.21 -25.51 -31.61
CA PHE A 434 -28.89 -24.33 -32.15
C PHE A 434 -28.23 -23.78 -33.42
N LEU A 435 -27.25 -24.48 -34.00
CA LEU A 435 -26.64 -24.09 -35.27
C LEU A 435 -27.47 -24.63 -36.44
N ARG A 436 -27.53 -23.85 -37.52
CA ARG A 436 -28.17 -24.27 -38.76
C ARG A 436 -27.39 -25.43 -39.38
N PRO A 437 -28.08 -26.38 -40.02
CA PRO A 437 -27.42 -27.45 -40.78
C PRO A 437 -26.58 -26.85 -41.92
N GLY A 438 -25.42 -27.46 -42.19
CA GLY A 438 -24.53 -27.06 -43.30
C GLY A 438 -23.14 -26.56 -42.92
N GLY A 439 -22.71 -26.69 -41.66
CA GLY A 439 -21.32 -26.51 -41.24
C GLY A 439 -20.76 -25.09 -41.35
N ARG A 440 -21.62 -24.07 -41.27
CA ARG A 440 -21.23 -22.64 -41.37
C ARG A 440 -21.28 -21.91 -40.03
N ASP A 441 -21.48 -22.62 -38.91
CA ASP A 441 -21.61 -22.06 -37.56
C ASP A 441 -22.58 -20.86 -37.45
N VAL A 442 -23.71 -20.93 -38.17
CA VAL A 442 -24.74 -19.88 -38.16
C VAL A 442 -25.85 -20.26 -37.18
N LEU A 443 -26.22 -19.36 -36.27
CA LEU A 443 -27.32 -19.59 -35.33
C LEU A 443 -28.69 -19.72 -36.00
N ASN A 444 -29.44 -20.72 -35.55
CA ASN A 444 -30.83 -20.96 -35.86
C ASN A 444 -31.73 -20.19 -34.85
N VAL A 445 -31.95 -18.90 -35.10
CA VAL A 445 -32.72 -18.04 -34.18
C VAL A 445 -34.21 -18.39 -34.15
N HIS A 446 -34.82 -18.56 -35.34
CA HIS A 446 -36.26 -18.76 -35.54
C HIS A 446 -36.61 -19.80 -36.62
N GLY A 447 -35.61 -20.53 -37.15
CA GLY A 447 -35.85 -21.48 -38.23
C GLY A 447 -36.54 -22.76 -37.78
N SER A 448 -36.66 -23.72 -38.70
CA SER A 448 -37.18 -25.06 -38.40
C SER A 448 -36.21 -25.88 -37.56
N GLY A 449 -36.72 -26.82 -36.76
CA GLY A 449 -35.92 -27.68 -35.88
C GLY A 449 -35.63 -27.05 -34.52
N ASP A 450 -34.42 -27.26 -33.99
CA ASP A 450 -33.97 -26.70 -32.71
C ASP A 450 -33.59 -25.23 -32.88
N ALA A 451 -34.60 -24.36 -32.77
CA ALA A 451 -34.41 -22.91 -32.80
C ALA A 451 -34.18 -22.34 -31.39
N LEU A 452 -33.28 -21.36 -31.31
CA LEU A 452 -32.84 -20.75 -30.06
C LEU A 452 -33.96 -19.98 -29.34
N VAL A 453 -34.72 -19.13 -30.05
CA VAL A 453 -35.74 -18.28 -29.40
C VAL A 453 -36.90 -19.07 -28.78
N PRO A 454 -37.47 -20.10 -29.45
CA PRO A 454 -38.44 -20.99 -28.82
C PRO A 454 -37.90 -21.69 -27.57
N ALA A 455 -36.65 -22.17 -27.62
CA ALA A 455 -36.03 -22.84 -26.48
C ALA A 455 -35.79 -21.90 -25.29
N LEU A 456 -35.34 -20.65 -25.54
CA LEU A 456 -35.24 -19.62 -24.50
C LEU A 456 -36.62 -19.23 -23.94
N SER A 457 -37.64 -19.14 -24.79
CA SER A 457 -39.01 -18.84 -24.34
C SER A 457 -39.53 -19.93 -23.40
N ALA A 458 -39.27 -21.20 -23.72
CA ALA A 458 -39.58 -22.33 -22.86
C ALA A 458 -38.80 -22.28 -21.53
N ALA A 459 -37.50 -21.96 -21.56
CA ALA A 459 -36.68 -21.85 -20.36
C ALA A 459 -37.14 -20.75 -19.39
N HIS A 460 -37.73 -19.67 -19.91
CA HIS A 460 -38.34 -18.61 -19.10
C HIS A 460 -39.83 -18.84 -18.78
N GLY A 461 -40.44 -19.92 -19.28
CA GLY A 461 -41.87 -20.19 -19.09
C GLY A 461 -42.79 -19.16 -19.75
N VAL A 462 -42.35 -18.50 -20.81
CA VAL A 462 -43.12 -17.48 -21.53
C VAL A 462 -43.50 -17.95 -22.93
N ALA A 463 -44.61 -17.43 -23.46
CA ALA A 463 -45.07 -17.80 -24.81
C ALA A 463 -44.06 -17.40 -25.90
N ARG A 464 -43.42 -16.23 -25.76
CA ARG A 464 -42.38 -15.74 -26.66
C ARG A 464 -41.58 -14.61 -26.01
N ILE A 465 -40.26 -14.72 -26.01
CA ILE A 465 -39.39 -13.60 -25.65
C ILE A 465 -39.38 -12.52 -26.75
N SER A 466 -39.39 -11.25 -26.34
CA SER A 466 -39.22 -10.10 -27.24
C SER A 466 -37.78 -9.97 -27.74
N SER A 467 -37.56 -9.13 -28.76
CA SER A 467 -36.21 -8.83 -29.25
C SER A 467 -35.29 -8.22 -28.18
N ALA A 468 -35.83 -7.38 -27.30
CA ALA A 468 -35.09 -6.82 -26.17
C ALA A 468 -34.70 -7.88 -25.14
N GLN A 469 -35.62 -8.78 -24.82
CA GLN A 469 -35.36 -9.91 -23.91
C GLN A 469 -34.38 -10.91 -24.52
N PHE A 470 -34.45 -11.16 -25.83
CA PHE A 470 -33.48 -11.96 -26.55
C PHE A 470 -32.08 -11.33 -26.53
N ALA A 471 -31.98 -10.03 -26.79
CA ALA A 471 -30.71 -9.30 -26.68
C ALA A 471 -30.13 -9.41 -25.27
N LEU A 472 -30.97 -9.31 -24.23
CA LEU A 472 -30.55 -9.46 -22.84
C LEU A 472 -29.93 -10.86 -22.57
N GLN A 473 -30.49 -11.93 -23.14
CA GLN A 473 -29.92 -13.27 -23.00
C GLN A 473 -28.59 -13.45 -23.74
N LEU A 474 -28.33 -12.63 -24.77
CA LEU A 474 -27.14 -12.72 -25.59
C LEU A 474 -26.03 -11.76 -25.18
N ILE A 475 -26.14 -11.07 -24.05
CA ILE A 475 -25.08 -10.20 -23.53
C ILE A 475 -24.32 -10.96 -22.44
N ASN A 476 -23.01 -11.06 -22.59
CA ASN A 476 -22.14 -11.45 -21.48
C ASN A 476 -21.84 -10.23 -20.61
N ALA A 477 -22.10 -10.32 -19.31
CA ALA A 477 -21.69 -9.27 -18.38
C ALA A 477 -20.21 -9.49 -18.03
N PRO A 478 -19.45 -8.42 -17.73
CA PRO A 478 -18.11 -8.57 -17.19
C PRO A 478 -18.15 -9.48 -15.98
N GLN A 479 -17.29 -10.49 -15.96
CA GLN A 479 -17.23 -11.43 -14.85
C GLN A 479 -16.73 -10.73 -13.59
N VAL A 480 -17.31 -11.07 -12.44
CA VAL A 480 -16.93 -10.50 -11.14
C VAL A 480 -16.73 -11.63 -10.14
N GLN A 481 -15.55 -11.67 -9.53
CA GLN A 481 -15.26 -12.55 -8.41
C GLN A 481 -15.26 -11.75 -7.11
N THR A 482 -16.08 -12.19 -6.15
CA THR A 482 -16.21 -11.56 -4.84
C THR A 482 -15.57 -12.41 -3.76
N PHE A 483 -14.80 -11.78 -2.87
CA PHE A 483 -14.26 -12.34 -1.65
C PHE A 483 -14.93 -11.64 -0.46
N SER A 484 -15.62 -12.38 0.39
CA SER A 484 -16.37 -11.85 1.53
C SER A 484 -15.75 -12.28 2.85
N ARG A 485 -15.56 -11.33 3.77
CA ARG A 485 -14.80 -11.48 5.03
C ARG A 485 -13.47 -12.24 4.86
N PRO A 486 -12.62 -11.79 3.92
CA PRO A 486 -11.44 -12.54 3.53
C PRO A 486 -10.28 -12.51 4.54
#